data_AF-A0A843DY40-F1
#
_entry.id   AF-A0A843DY40-F1
#
_cell.length_a   1.000
_cell.length_b   1.000
_cell.length_c   1.000
_cell.angle_alpha   90.00
_cell.angle_beta   90.00
_cell.angle_gamma   90.00
#
_symmetry.space_group_name_H-M   'P 1'
#
loop_
_entity.id
_entity.type
_entity.pdbx_description
1 polymer ?
#
loop_
_entity_poly.entity_id
_entity_poly.type
_entity_poly.pdbx_seq_one_letter_code
_entity_poly.pdbx_strand_id
1 'polypeptide(L)'
;MGHGYSFECPNCKSSVDFLEGIGFCYPSSLTALFSGENPELKDNAPAEWKTVQTLLKDGWNPVDYKYQVCYCPDCKTLEECTVFTLEKEGAIYTPKYSCTCGAELQACNPLEMDIPFTITCKECKTKFSAKPNPCLFLWD
;
A
#
# COMPACT_ATOMS: atom_id res chain seq x y z
N MET A 1 -7.15 -13.40 4.40
CA MET A 1 -7.86 -12.62 5.44
C MET A 1 -7.29 -11.22 5.44
N GLY A 2 -8.10 -10.25 5.05
CA GLY A 2 -7.75 -8.84 5.03
C GLY A 2 -8.87 -7.98 5.62
N HIS A 3 -8.51 -6.76 5.95
CA HIS A 3 -9.38 -5.71 6.45
C HIS A 3 -9.36 -4.55 5.45
N GLY A 4 -10.50 -3.88 5.28
CA GLY A 4 -10.57 -2.63 4.54
C GLY A 4 -11.10 -1.50 5.41
N TYR A 5 -10.61 -0.30 5.14
CA TYR A 5 -11.07 0.96 5.75
C TYR A 5 -11.71 1.83 4.66
N SER A 6 -12.96 2.23 4.83
CA SER A 6 -13.68 3.11 3.90
C SER A 6 -13.91 4.48 4.51
N PHE A 7 -13.60 5.52 3.73
CA PHE A 7 -13.83 6.91 4.09
C PHE A 7 -14.61 7.63 2.99
N GLU A 8 -15.77 8.20 3.32
CA GLU A 8 -16.56 8.97 2.36
C GLU A 8 -15.95 10.36 2.12
N CYS A 9 -15.71 10.71 0.86
CA CYS A 9 -15.28 12.06 0.51
C CYS A 9 -16.42 13.07 0.74
N PRO A 10 -16.21 14.13 1.54
CA PRO A 10 -17.26 15.11 1.83
C PRO A 10 -17.68 15.92 0.60
N ASN A 11 -16.81 16.03 -0.43
CA ASN A 11 -17.05 16.83 -1.62
C ASN A 11 -17.89 16.08 -2.67
N CYS A 12 -17.44 14.89 -3.10
CA CYS A 12 -18.09 14.14 -4.19
C CYS A 12 -18.79 12.85 -3.75
N LYS A 13 -18.82 12.55 -2.44
CA LYS A 13 -19.49 11.38 -1.86
C LYS A 13 -18.96 10.01 -2.31
N SER A 14 -17.85 9.97 -3.05
CA SER A 14 -17.18 8.72 -3.39
C SER A 14 -16.50 8.12 -2.16
N SER A 15 -16.51 6.79 -2.06
CA SER A 15 -15.71 6.07 -1.07
C SER A 15 -14.23 6.14 -1.43
N VAL A 16 -13.38 6.33 -0.43
CA VAL A 16 -11.94 6.11 -0.53
C VAL A 16 -11.61 4.94 0.37
N ASP A 17 -11.24 3.83 -0.26
CA ASP A 17 -10.96 2.58 0.43
C ASP A 17 -9.45 2.36 0.55
N PHE A 18 -9.03 1.83 1.69
CA PHE A 18 -7.68 1.36 1.98
C PHE A 18 -7.72 -0.10 2.38
N LEU A 19 -6.86 -0.92 1.79
CA LEU A 19 -6.81 -2.36 2.06
C LEU A 19 -5.59 -2.72 2.92
N GLU A 20 -5.79 -3.62 3.88
CA GLU A 20 -4.75 -4.17 4.73
C GLU A 20 -4.89 -5.68 4.84
N GLY A 21 -3.80 -6.43 4.66
CA GLY A 21 -3.80 -7.88 4.84
C GLY A 21 -3.01 -8.63 3.79
N ILE A 22 -2.97 -9.95 3.99
CA ILE A 22 -2.21 -10.90 3.17
C ILE A 22 -3.16 -11.53 2.15
N GLY A 23 -2.70 -11.68 0.90
CA GLY A 23 -3.37 -12.52 -0.09
C GLY A 23 -4.48 -11.87 -0.91
N PHE A 24 -4.56 -10.54 -0.97
CA PHE A 24 -5.35 -9.85 -1.99
C PHE A 24 -4.78 -10.21 -3.38
N CYS A 25 -5.51 -11.05 -4.11
CA CYS A 25 -5.09 -11.78 -5.31
C CYS A 25 -3.84 -12.66 -5.08
N TYR A 26 -4.03 -13.99 -5.11
CA TYR A 26 -2.97 -14.90 -5.52
C TYR A 26 -2.87 -14.83 -7.05
N PRO A 27 -1.97 -14.06 -7.67
CA PRO A 27 -1.47 -14.51 -8.96
C PRO A 27 -0.69 -15.79 -8.68
N SER A 28 -0.92 -16.80 -9.49
CA SER A 28 -0.18 -18.07 -9.50
C SER A 28 1.33 -17.92 -9.75
N SER A 29 1.88 -16.70 -9.73
CA SER A 29 3.21 -16.42 -9.20
C SER A 29 3.32 -14.93 -8.85
N LEU A 30 3.87 -14.58 -7.68
CA LEU A 30 4.30 -13.19 -7.39
C LEU A 30 5.24 -12.68 -8.49
N THR A 31 6.04 -13.57 -9.07
CA THR A 31 6.87 -13.33 -10.25
C THR A 31 6.10 -12.75 -11.45
N ALA A 32 4.86 -13.19 -11.71
CA ALA A 32 4.03 -12.66 -12.80
C ALA A 32 3.49 -11.25 -12.50
N LEU A 33 3.31 -10.90 -11.22
CA LEU A 33 3.00 -9.52 -10.83
C LEU A 33 4.17 -8.61 -11.27
N PHE A 34 5.41 -9.05 -11.04
CA PHE A 34 6.63 -8.29 -11.25
C PHE A 34 7.28 -8.40 -12.64
N SER A 35 6.93 -9.41 -13.44
CA SER A 35 7.50 -9.68 -14.77
C SER A 35 7.23 -8.55 -15.77
N GLY A 36 6.36 -7.59 -15.44
CA GLY A 36 5.98 -6.48 -16.31
C GLY A 36 4.85 -6.84 -17.27
N GLU A 37 4.21 -7.99 -17.08
CA GLU A 37 3.05 -8.44 -17.84
C GLU A 37 1.74 -7.83 -17.33
N ASN A 38 1.74 -7.17 -16.17
CA ASN A 38 0.61 -6.39 -15.69
C ASN A 38 0.71 -4.93 -16.21
N PRO A 39 -0.13 -4.53 -17.18
CA PRO A 39 -0.07 -3.20 -17.78
C PRO A 39 -0.42 -2.07 -16.80
N GLU A 40 -1.23 -2.31 -15.78
CA GLU A 40 -1.59 -1.28 -14.79
C GLU A 40 -0.41 -0.92 -13.87
N LEU A 41 0.43 -1.92 -13.56
CA LEU A 41 1.64 -1.75 -12.77
C LEU A 41 2.78 -1.14 -13.59
N LYS A 42 2.78 -1.25 -14.92
CA LYS A 42 3.85 -0.71 -15.75
C LYS A 42 3.91 0.83 -15.75
N ASP A 43 2.74 1.48 -15.77
CA ASP A 43 2.64 2.94 -15.89
C ASP A 43 2.53 3.64 -14.54
N ASN A 44 2.11 2.94 -13.48
CA ASN A 44 1.98 3.48 -12.12
C ASN A 44 2.86 2.77 -11.08
N ALA A 45 3.85 1.99 -11.52
CA ALA A 45 4.77 1.29 -10.62
C ALA A 45 5.47 2.30 -9.69
N PRO A 46 5.34 2.12 -8.36
CA PRO A 46 6.14 2.86 -7.39
C PRO A 46 7.63 2.70 -7.69
N ALA A 47 8.48 3.65 -7.28
CA ALA A 47 9.92 3.59 -7.54
C ALA A 47 10.56 2.31 -7.00
N GLU A 48 10.03 1.82 -5.88
CA GLU A 48 10.36 0.57 -5.20
C GLU A 48 10.20 -0.65 -6.12
N TRP A 49 9.29 -0.58 -7.10
CA TRP A 49 9.03 -1.65 -8.06
C TRP A 49 10.24 -1.95 -8.95
N LYS A 50 10.95 -0.92 -9.39
CA LYS A 50 12.17 -1.08 -10.20
C LYS A 50 13.26 -1.79 -9.41
N THR A 51 13.37 -1.48 -8.12
CA THR A 51 14.29 -2.16 -7.21
C THR A 51 13.90 -3.63 -7.04
N VAL A 52 12.62 -3.92 -6.81
CA VAL A 52 12.13 -5.31 -6.73
C VAL A 52 12.41 -6.07 -8.03
N GLN A 53 12.09 -5.52 -9.19
CA GLN A 53 12.41 -6.14 -10.49
C GLN A 53 13.90 -6.44 -10.67
N THR A 54 14.77 -5.55 -10.18
CA THR A 54 16.22 -5.74 -10.24
C THR A 54 16.66 -6.89 -9.32
N LEU A 55 16.12 -6.95 -8.11
CA LEU A 55 16.40 -8.03 -7.15
C LEU A 55 15.90 -9.39 -7.68
N LEU A 56 14.72 -9.43 -8.29
CA LEU A 56 14.21 -10.66 -8.90
C LEU A 56 15.13 -11.17 -10.03
N LYS A 57 15.66 -10.27 -10.87
CA LYS A 57 16.65 -10.64 -11.90
C LYS A 57 17.97 -11.13 -11.31
N ASP A 58 18.32 -10.65 -10.12
CA ASP A 58 19.48 -11.10 -9.34
C ASP A 58 19.22 -12.44 -8.59
N GLY A 59 18.06 -13.07 -8.80
CA GLY A 59 17.73 -14.37 -8.21
C GLY A 59 17.17 -14.30 -6.80
N TRP A 60 16.72 -13.12 -6.35
CA TRP A 60 15.87 -13.01 -5.17
C TRP A 60 14.49 -13.57 -5.46
N ASN A 61 13.89 -14.24 -4.48
CA ASN A 61 12.59 -14.86 -4.60
C ASN A 61 11.58 -14.15 -3.69
N PRO A 62 10.37 -13.83 -4.18
CA PRO A 62 9.32 -13.28 -3.33
C PRO A 62 8.78 -14.36 -2.41
N VAL A 63 8.79 -14.10 -1.10
CA VAL A 63 8.34 -15.06 -0.07
C VAL A 63 7.10 -14.60 0.67
N ASP A 64 6.84 -13.30 0.73
CA ASP A 64 5.65 -12.75 1.36
C ASP A 64 5.18 -11.46 0.66
N TYR A 65 3.89 -11.21 0.79
CA TYR A 65 3.19 -10.08 0.18
C TYR A 65 2.01 -9.65 1.05
N LYS A 66 1.95 -8.36 1.37
CA LYS A 66 0.79 -7.78 2.06
C LYS A 66 0.47 -6.38 1.59
N TYR A 67 -0.81 -6.05 1.57
CA TYR A 67 -1.26 -4.67 1.57
C TYR A 67 -1.21 -4.15 3.00
N GLN A 68 -0.74 -2.92 3.16
CA GLN A 68 -0.58 -2.27 4.44
C GLN A 68 -0.98 -0.82 4.32
N VAL A 69 -1.66 -0.27 5.32
CA VAL A 69 -1.87 1.16 5.39
C VAL A 69 -0.66 1.83 6.04
N CYS A 70 -0.23 2.92 5.42
CA CYS A 70 0.91 3.71 5.83
C CYS A 70 0.49 5.14 6.13
N TYR A 71 1.20 5.75 7.06
CA TYR A 71 1.05 7.13 7.45
C TYR A 71 2.35 7.90 7.19
N CYS A 72 2.22 9.07 6.59
CA CYS A 72 3.31 10.03 6.50
C CYS A 72 3.26 10.99 7.69
N PRO A 73 4.30 11.04 8.55
CA PRO A 73 4.31 11.93 9.71
C PRO A 73 4.34 13.42 9.33
N ASP A 74 4.94 13.77 8.20
CA ASP A 74 5.13 15.15 7.77
C ASP A 74 3.88 15.70 7.07
N CYS A 75 3.35 14.93 6.11
CA CYS A 75 2.14 15.30 5.36
C CYS A 75 0.85 14.97 6.10
N LYS A 76 0.93 14.16 7.15
CA LYS A 76 -0.19 13.59 7.88
C LYS A 76 -1.16 12.83 6.96
N THR A 77 -0.65 12.23 5.89
CA THR A 77 -1.46 11.54 4.88
C THR A 77 -1.50 10.03 5.12
N LEU A 78 -2.65 9.42 4.84
CA LEU A 78 -2.75 7.98 4.69
C LEU A 78 -2.49 7.58 3.24
N GLU A 79 -1.72 6.51 3.06
CA GLU A 79 -1.37 5.91 1.79
C GLU A 79 -1.46 4.38 1.87
N GLU A 80 -1.76 3.72 0.76
CA GLU A 80 -1.66 2.26 0.67
C GLU A 80 -0.21 1.90 0.29
N CYS A 81 0.43 1.11 1.14
CA CYS A 81 1.73 0.50 0.92
C CYS A 81 1.56 -0.96 0.53
N THR A 82 2.20 -1.31 -0.58
CA THR A 82 2.22 -2.68 -1.08
C THR A 82 3.54 -3.33 -0.69
N VAL A 83 3.57 -4.05 0.45
CA VAL A 83 4.79 -4.58 1.09
C VAL A 83 5.17 -5.94 0.54
N PHE A 84 6.43 -6.06 0.13
CA PHE A 84 7.02 -7.30 -0.38
C PHE A 84 8.21 -7.73 0.46
N THR A 85 8.29 -9.03 0.72
CA THR A 85 9.46 -9.65 1.32
C THR A 85 10.12 -10.53 0.27
N LEU A 86 11.39 -10.25 -0.02
CA LEU A 86 12.21 -11.07 -0.91
C LEU A 86 13.28 -11.79 -0.10
N GLU A 87 13.63 -12.99 -0.52
CA GLU A 87 14.70 -13.79 0.08
C GLU A 87 15.72 -14.26 -0.96
N LYS A 88 17.00 -14.24 -0.59
CA LYS A 88 18.10 -14.87 -1.35
C LYS A 88 19.12 -15.44 -0.36
N GLU A 89 19.32 -16.74 -0.38
CA GLU A 89 20.35 -17.42 0.43
C GLU A 89 20.31 -17.05 1.93
N GLY A 90 19.09 -16.90 2.49
CA GLY A 90 18.87 -16.51 3.89
C GLY A 90 18.95 -15.00 4.17
N ALA A 91 19.29 -14.17 3.18
CA ALA A 91 19.15 -12.72 3.28
C ALA A 91 17.71 -12.29 2.95
N ILE A 92 17.16 -11.37 3.74
CA ILE A 92 15.80 -10.83 3.57
C ILE A 92 15.88 -9.38 3.12
N TYR A 93 15.09 -9.03 2.12
CA TYR A 93 14.89 -7.68 1.66
C TYR A 93 13.43 -7.26 1.82
N THR A 94 13.23 -6.14 2.50
CA THR A 94 11.95 -5.45 2.59
C THR A 94 12.16 -3.99 2.18
N PRO A 95 11.47 -3.50 1.15
CA PRO A 95 11.62 -2.12 0.70
C PRO A 95 11.10 -1.14 1.74
N LYS A 96 11.73 0.03 1.81
CA LYS A 96 11.23 1.20 2.52
C LYS A 96 10.37 2.03 1.59
N TYR A 97 9.22 2.47 2.07
CA TYR A 97 8.28 3.29 1.31
C TYR A 97 8.47 4.75 1.67
N SER A 98 8.45 5.62 0.66
CA SER A 98 8.59 7.07 0.86
C SER A 98 7.36 7.80 0.36
N CYS A 99 6.87 8.75 1.15
CA CYS A 99 5.82 9.66 0.73
C CYS A 99 6.34 10.57 -0.39
N THR A 100 5.45 11.15 -1.18
CA THR A 100 5.80 12.17 -2.19
C THR A 100 6.58 13.38 -1.65
N CYS A 101 6.48 13.66 -0.34
CA CYS A 101 7.28 14.69 0.32
C CYS A 101 8.72 14.26 0.68
N GLY A 102 9.08 12.98 0.46
CA GLY A 102 10.39 12.42 0.77
C GLY A 102 10.52 11.81 2.17
N ALA A 103 9.52 11.97 3.04
CA ALA A 103 9.50 11.33 4.36
C ALA A 103 9.26 9.81 4.25
N GLU A 104 9.90 9.04 5.13
CA GLU A 104 9.67 7.60 5.25
C GLU A 104 8.25 7.34 5.77
N LEU A 105 7.52 6.47 5.07
CA LEU A 105 6.17 6.06 5.45
C LEU A 105 6.22 5.05 6.59
N GLN A 106 5.34 5.22 7.56
CA GLN A 106 5.25 4.34 8.72
C GLN A 106 4.00 3.48 8.62
N ALA A 107 4.15 2.18 8.82
CA ALA A 107 3.02 1.27 8.99
C ALA A 107 2.10 1.76 10.10
N CYS A 108 0.79 1.80 9.84
CA CYS A 108 -0.19 2.20 10.84
C CYS A 108 -1.50 1.40 10.69
N ASN A 109 -2.22 1.23 11.80
CA ASN A 109 -3.62 0.86 11.79
C ASN A 109 -4.45 2.16 11.95
N PRO A 110 -5.19 2.62 10.91
CA PRO A 110 -6.00 3.83 10.99
C PRO A 110 -7.01 3.87 12.14
N LEU A 111 -7.43 2.72 12.68
CA LEU A 111 -8.35 2.63 13.82
C LEU A 111 -7.68 2.86 15.17
N GLU A 112 -6.38 2.65 15.26
CA GLU A 112 -5.58 2.83 16.49
C GLU A 112 -4.90 4.21 16.54
N MET A 113 -5.08 5.03 15.50
CA MET A 113 -4.48 6.36 15.44
C MET A 113 -5.24 7.36 16.31
N ASP A 114 -4.54 7.96 17.28
CA ASP A 114 -5.10 9.04 18.13
C ASP A 114 -5.15 10.41 17.44
N ILE A 115 -4.61 10.52 16.23
CA ILE A 115 -4.49 11.77 15.49
C ILE A 115 -5.30 11.75 14.19
N PRO A 116 -5.92 12.88 13.79
CA PRO A 116 -6.53 12.99 12.48
C PRO A 116 -5.47 12.85 11.38
N PHE A 117 -5.87 12.23 10.28
CA PHE A 117 -5.07 12.08 9.08
C PHE A 117 -5.80 12.71 7.88
N THR A 118 -5.05 12.95 6.81
CA THR A 118 -5.51 13.55 5.56
C THR A 118 -5.62 12.46 4.50
N ILE A 119 -6.75 12.42 3.82
CA ILE A 119 -7.01 11.53 2.70
C ILE A 119 -7.17 12.38 1.45
N THR A 120 -6.61 11.93 0.32
CA THR A 120 -6.86 12.52 -0.99
C THR A 120 -7.88 11.67 -1.73
N CYS A 121 -9.02 12.26 -2.08
CA CYS A 121 -10.03 11.56 -2.88
C CYS A 121 -9.48 11.19 -4.26
N LYS A 122 -9.53 9.90 -4.63
CA LYS A 122 -9.04 9.40 -5.92
C LYS A 122 -9.84 9.99 -7.10
N GLU A 123 -11.14 10.25 -6.91
CA GLU A 123 -12.06 10.81 -7.91
C GLU A 123 -11.90 12.33 -8.12
N CYS A 124 -12.13 13.14 -7.08
CA CYS A 124 -12.17 14.61 -7.20
C CYS A 124 -10.88 15.31 -6.74
N LYS A 125 -9.86 14.56 -6.33
CA LYS A 125 -8.55 15.05 -5.80
C LYS A 125 -8.67 15.97 -4.58
N THR A 126 -9.86 16.12 -4.00
CA THR A 126 -10.07 16.91 -2.79
C THR A 126 -9.39 16.23 -1.61
N LYS A 127 -8.59 16.99 -0.86
CA LYS A 127 -7.99 16.56 0.40
C LYS A 127 -8.96 16.84 1.53
N PHE A 128 -9.21 15.85 2.38
CA PHE A 128 -10.07 16.01 3.55
C PHE A 128 -9.46 15.32 4.75
N SER A 129 -9.72 15.88 5.93
CA SER A 129 -9.33 15.25 7.18
C SER A 129 -10.36 14.18 7.55
N ALA A 130 -9.87 13.00 7.86
CA ALA A 130 -10.65 11.92 8.42
C ALA A 130 -10.16 11.62 9.83
N LYS A 131 -11.10 11.14 10.64
CA LYS A 131 -10.81 10.52 11.93
C LYS A 131 -10.91 9.00 11.75
N PRO A 132 -10.28 8.22 12.65
CA PRO A 132 -10.57 6.80 12.76
C PRO A 132 -12.09 6.58 12.73
N ASN A 133 -12.60 5.89 11.71
CA ASN A 133 -14.01 5.57 11.60
C ASN A 133 -14.12 4.04 11.51
N PRO A 134 -14.90 3.38 12.40
CA PRO A 134 -14.95 1.92 12.50
C PRO A 134 -15.66 1.20 11.33
N CYS A 135 -15.76 1.79 10.14
CA CYS A 135 -16.18 1.07 8.94
C CYS A 135 -15.07 0.12 8.48
N LEU A 136 -14.76 -0.85 9.34
CA LEU A 136 -13.95 -2.01 9.05
C LEU A 136 -14.86 -3.02 8.36
N PHE A 137 -14.55 -3.36 7.13
CA PHE A 137 -15.21 -4.46 6.46
C PHE A 137 -14.19 -5.58 6.24
N LEU A 138 -14.61 -6.80 6.55
CA LEU A 138 -13.79 -7.99 6.38
C LEU A 138 -13.87 -8.41 4.91
N TRP A 139 -12.72 -8.71 4.31
CA TRP A 139 -12.65 -9.38 3.01
C TRP A 139 -12.14 -10.80 3.24
N ASP A 140 -12.98 -11.76 2.85
CA ASP A 140 -12.66 -13.19 2.85
C ASP A 140 -11.73 -13.55 1.68
#